data_AF-A0A1G9EEY4-F1
#
_entry.id   AF-A0A1G9EEY4-F1
#
_cell.length_a   1.000
_cell.length_b   1.000
_cell.length_c   1.000
_cell.angle_alpha   90.00
_cell.angle_beta   90.00
_cell.angle_gamma   90.00
#
_symmetry.space_group_name_H-M   'P 1'
#
loop_
_entity.id
_entity.type
_entity.pdbx_description
1 polymer ?
#
loop_
_entity_poly.entity_id
_entity_poly.type
_entity_poly.pdbx_seq_one_letter_code
_entity_poly.pdbx_strand_id
1 'polypeptide(L)'
;MAIMAGVPKSPGPGQVPSAHLRVTNQDREHVVEHVKAAYAEGRFDKLEFDDRLERAMTARTHGDLMPIMTELYGTQVVPQPGPSAVSTPIHPERAPESNERLGAAAAHFLLLVGIPIVGPLILLLTGGKTSPYIRKQALEALNFQITVTGASVLLPFTIIGVVLLPFIWVAAVVLAIVGGISALTEGAFRYPLTIRLVK
;
A
#
# COMPACT_ATOMS: atom_id res chain seq x y z
N MET A 1 14.51 -37.58 40.46
CA MET A 1 13.40 -36.60 40.45
C MET A 1 14.01 -35.26 40.06
N ALA A 2 14.00 -34.93 38.77
CA ALA A 2 14.66 -33.74 38.23
C ALA A 2 13.59 -32.71 37.82
N ILE A 3 13.67 -31.51 38.40
CA ILE A 3 12.73 -30.42 38.18
C ILE A 3 13.28 -29.61 36.99
N MET A 4 12.64 -29.69 35.82
CA MET A 4 13.03 -28.92 34.64
C MET A 4 12.64 -27.45 34.83
N ALA A 5 13.65 -26.57 34.87
CA ALA A 5 13.48 -25.13 34.85
C ALA A 5 12.87 -24.71 33.50
N GLY A 6 11.68 -24.12 33.54
CA GLY A 6 10.98 -23.60 32.37
C GLY A 6 11.76 -22.45 31.72
N VAL A 7 12.04 -22.59 30.43
CA VAL A 7 12.56 -21.53 29.56
C VAL A 7 11.55 -20.38 29.52
N PRO A 8 11.93 -19.11 29.77
CA PRO A 8 11.02 -17.98 29.58
C PRO A 8 10.71 -17.83 28.09
N LYS A 9 9.42 -17.94 27.74
CA LYS A 9 8.93 -17.73 26.37
C LYS A 9 9.14 -16.27 25.99
N SER A 10 9.82 -16.01 24.87
CA SER A 10 9.90 -14.67 24.28
C SER A 10 8.48 -14.12 24.04
N PRO A 11 8.18 -12.86 24.43
CA PRO A 11 6.89 -12.24 24.14
C PRO A 11 6.68 -12.17 22.61
N GLY A 12 5.48 -12.53 22.16
CA GLY A 12 5.09 -12.40 20.76
C GLY A 12 4.99 -10.92 20.34
N PRO A 13 5.11 -10.61 19.04
CA PRO A 13 4.97 -9.24 18.53
C PRO A 13 3.56 -8.72 18.88
N GLY A 14 3.49 -7.70 19.75
CA GLY A 14 2.25 -7.07 20.21
C GLY A 14 1.93 -7.24 21.71
N GLN A 15 2.74 -7.99 22.46
CA GLN A 15 2.56 -8.06 23.91
C GLN A 15 3.38 -6.95 24.58
N VAL A 16 2.70 -5.95 25.15
CA VAL A 16 3.33 -4.97 26.05
C VAL A 16 4.09 -5.74 27.13
N PRO A 17 5.43 -5.60 27.21
CA PRO A 17 6.21 -6.26 28.25
C PRO A 17 5.66 -5.89 29.62
N SER A 18 5.38 -6.90 30.46
CA SER A 18 4.84 -6.67 31.79
C SER A 18 5.69 -5.65 32.54
N ALA A 19 5.08 -4.60 33.11
CA ALA A 19 5.74 -3.44 33.70
C ALA A 19 6.84 -3.77 34.75
N HIS A 20 6.84 -4.98 35.29
CA HIS A 20 7.76 -5.45 36.33
C HIS A 20 9.02 -6.13 35.76
N LEU A 21 9.12 -6.30 34.43
CA LEU A 21 10.31 -6.87 33.80
C LEU A 21 11.48 -5.88 33.85
N ARG A 22 12.65 -6.37 34.30
CA ARG A 22 13.88 -5.57 34.31
C ARG A 22 14.24 -5.14 32.89
N VAL A 23 14.65 -3.89 32.77
CA VAL A 23 15.04 -3.26 31.50
C VAL A 23 16.45 -3.72 31.14
N THR A 24 16.62 -4.22 29.92
CA THR A 24 17.95 -4.58 29.40
C THR A 24 18.74 -3.33 29.03
N ASN A 25 20.06 -3.45 28.88
CA ASN A 25 20.86 -2.30 28.44
C ASN A 25 20.46 -1.80 27.05
N GLN A 26 20.08 -2.74 26.18
CA GLN A 26 19.61 -2.48 24.82
C GLN A 26 18.30 -1.67 24.82
N ASP A 27 17.38 -1.97 25.74
CA ASP A 27 16.12 -1.23 25.86
C ASP A 27 16.36 0.22 26.32
N ARG A 28 17.29 0.43 27.27
CA ARG A 28 17.69 1.79 27.70
C ARG A 28 18.29 2.58 26.54
N GLU A 29 19.22 1.98 25.80
CA GLU A 29 19.87 2.62 24.65
C GLU A 29 18.85 3.01 23.56
N HIS A 30 17.89 2.14 23.29
CA HIS A 30 16.84 2.42 22.30
C HIS A 30 15.99 3.63 22.70
N VAL A 31 15.61 3.76 23.97
CA VAL A 31 14.85 4.94 24.46
C VAL A 31 15.70 6.21 24.38
N VAL A 32 16.99 6.13 24.67
CA VAL A 32 17.92 7.26 24.57
C VAL A 32 18.02 7.79 23.14
N GLU A 33 18.13 6.91 22.14
CA GLU A 33 18.16 7.33 20.73
C GLU A 33 16.88 8.06 20.33
N HIS A 34 15.75 7.59 20.83
CA HIS A 34 14.45 8.20 20.58
C HIS A 34 14.30 9.58 21.25
N VAL A 35 14.83 9.76 22.47
CA VAL A 35 14.88 11.06 23.15
C VAL A 35 15.80 12.05 22.41
N LYS A 36 16.95 11.60 21.91
CA LYS A 36 17.87 12.42 21.08
C LYS A 36 17.22 12.85 19.76
N ALA A 37 16.50 11.95 19.09
CA ALA A 37 15.80 12.25 17.85
C ALA A 37 14.76 13.36 18.06
N ALA A 38 13.94 13.28 19.11
CA ALA A 38 12.95 14.31 19.41
C ALA A 38 13.56 15.66 19.81
N TYR A 39 14.74 15.68 20.46
CA TYR A 39 15.48 16.92 20.72
C TYR A 39 16.01 17.54 19.42
N ALA A 40 16.54 16.73 18.50
CA ALA A 40 16.98 17.20 17.17
C ALA A 40 15.82 17.77 16.33
N GLU A 41 14.60 17.24 16.53
CA GLU A 41 13.37 17.75 15.93
C GLU A 41 12.85 19.04 16.61
N GLY A 42 13.50 19.51 17.69
CA GLY A 42 13.11 20.71 18.43
C GLY A 42 11.84 20.54 19.27
N ARG A 43 11.44 19.29 19.55
CA ARG A 43 10.21 18.98 20.31
C ARG A 43 10.36 19.12 21.83
N PHE A 44 11.59 19.17 22.32
CA PHE A 44 11.93 19.38 23.72
C PHE A 44 12.98 20.47 23.83
N ASP A 45 12.92 21.24 24.91
CA ASP A 45 14.02 22.13 25.24
C ASP A 45 15.23 21.35 25.82
N LYS A 46 16.35 22.04 26.02
CA LYS A 46 17.58 21.41 26.51
C LYS A 46 17.44 20.85 27.94
N LEU A 47 16.72 21.54 28.82
CA LEU A 47 16.53 21.12 30.21
C LEU A 47 15.64 19.87 30.25
N GLU A 48 14.58 19.89 29.45
CA GLU A 48 13.67 18.78 29.23
C GLU A 48 14.33 17.54 28.62
N PHE A 49 15.31 17.74 27.74
CA PHE A 49 16.12 16.67 27.18
C PHE A 49 17.04 16.05 28.24
N ASP A 50 17.76 16.89 29.00
CA ASP A 50 18.69 16.43 30.04
C ASP A 50 17.94 15.61 31.12
N ASP A 51 16.76 16.07 31.57
CA ASP A 51 15.90 15.35 32.53
C ASP A 51 15.38 14.01 31.99
N ARG A 52 15.05 13.92 30.69
CA ARG A 52 14.55 12.69 30.07
C ARG A 52 15.66 11.69 29.81
N LEU A 53 16.86 12.16 29.47
CA LEU A 53 18.04 11.35 29.29
C LEU A 53 18.47 10.70 30.61
N GLU A 54 18.47 11.46 31.70
CA GLU A 54 18.80 10.94 33.04
C GLU A 54 17.80 9.88 33.50
N ARG A 55 16.49 10.13 33.33
CA ARG A 55 15.43 9.17 33.67
C ARG A 55 15.52 7.88 32.85
N ALA A 56 15.82 7.96 31.55
CA ALA A 56 15.97 6.79 30.69
C ALA A 56 17.19 5.94 31.10
N MET A 57 18.31 6.57 31.45
CA MET A 57 19.55 5.88 31.84
C MET A 57 19.48 5.27 33.24
N THR A 58 18.65 5.82 34.13
CA THR A 58 18.44 5.32 35.50
C THR A 58 17.29 4.31 35.62
N ALA A 59 16.46 4.16 34.58
CA ALA A 59 15.33 3.24 34.56
C ALA A 59 15.75 1.77 34.78
N ARG A 60 15.12 1.11 35.75
CA ARG A 60 15.42 -0.28 36.12
C ARG A 60 14.34 -1.26 35.65
N THR A 61 13.11 -0.79 35.47
CA THR A 61 11.94 -1.60 35.08
C THR A 61 11.22 -1.04 33.86
N HIS A 62 10.57 -1.91 33.08
CA HIS A 62 9.86 -1.49 31.86
C HIS A 62 8.75 -0.48 32.20
N GLY A 63 8.16 -0.56 33.39
CA GLY A 63 7.22 0.43 33.91
C GLY A 63 7.80 1.83 34.07
N ASP A 64 9.11 1.96 34.34
CA ASP A 64 9.78 3.26 34.47
C ASP A 64 10.02 3.93 33.10
N LEU A 65 10.10 3.15 32.01
CA LEU A 65 10.27 3.64 30.64
C LEU A 65 8.94 4.02 29.97
N MET A 66 7.83 3.37 30.35
CA MET A 66 6.50 3.65 29.81
C MET A 66 6.07 5.13 29.84
N PRO A 67 6.28 5.91 30.91
CA PRO A 67 5.94 7.34 30.91
C PRO A 67 6.78 8.12 29.89
N ILE A 68 8.08 7.81 29.77
CA ILE A 68 8.98 8.46 28.80
C ILE A 68 8.52 8.17 27.37
N MET A 69 8.16 6.93 27.07
CA MET A 69 7.64 6.56 25.74
C MET A 69 6.28 7.20 25.45
N THR A 70 5.40 7.27 26.45
CA THR A 70 4.07 7.89 26.28
C THR A 70 4.20 9.39 26.00
N GLU A 71 5.13 10.07 26.68
CA GLU A 71 5.47 11.48 26.42
C GLU A 71 6.09 11.67 25.03
N LEU A 72 6.96 10.74 24.61
CA LEU A 72 7.69 10.86 23.35
C LEU A 72 6.81 10.64 22.12
N TYR A 73 5.94 9.62 22.16
CA TYR A 73 5.09 9.23 21.04
C TYR A 73 3.66 9.78 21.13
N GLY A 74 3.28 10.37 22.27
CA GLY A 74 1.89 10.73 22.56
C GLY A 74 0.99 9.49 22.63
N THR A 75 -0.30 9.67 22.95
CA THR A 75 -1.32 8.62 22.88
C THR A 75 -1.53 8.16 21.43
N GLN A 76 -0.58 7.40 20.87
CA GLN A 76 -0.87 6.58 19.70
C GLN A 76 -1.81 5.47 20.17
N VAL A 77 -3.09 5.67 19.91
CA VAL A 77 -4.09 4.60 19.93
C VAL A 77 -3.59 3.53 18.96
N VAL A 78 -2.92 2.51 19.48
CA VAL A 78 -2.60 1.31 18.71
C VAL A 78 -3.95 0.74 18.26
N PRO A 79 -4.21 0.61 16.95
CA PRO A 79 -5.44 -0.01 16.48
C PRO A 79 -5.49 -1.44 17.02
N GLN A 80 -6.43 -1.70 17.92
CA GLN A 80 -6.73 -3.05 18.41
C GLN A 80 -6.96 -3.96 17.18
N PRO A 81 -6.24 -5.08 17.02
CA PRO A 81 -6.52 -6.01 15.94
C PRO A 81 -7.91 -6.61 16.18
N GLY A 82 -8.90 -6.17 15.39
CA GLY A 82 -10.13 -6.91 15.19
C GLY A 82 -9.83 -8.25 14.51
N PRO A 83 -10.71 -9.27 14.64
CA PRO A 83 -10.45 -10.61 14.13
C PRO A 83 -10.15 -10.58 12.62
N SER A 84 -8.89 -10.91 12.30
CA SER A 84 -8.32 -11.36 11.04
C SER A 84 -9.15 -11.13 9.78
N ALA A 85 -9.07 -9.93 9.21
CA ALA A 85 -9.05 -9.84 7.75
C ALA A 85 -7.68 -10.37 7.31
N VAL A 86 -7.65 -11.33 6.39
CA VAL A 86 -6.43 -11.93 5.83
C VAL A 86 -5.46 -10.83 5.41
N SER A 87 -4.41 -10.62 6.20
CA SER A 87 -3.30 -9.74 5.87
C SER A 87 -2.58 -10.32 4.67
N THR A 88 -2.95 -9.85 3.47
CA THR A 88 -2.10 -10.00 2.29
C THR A 88 -0.77 -9.34 2.64
N PRO A 89 0.40 -9.99 2.43
CA PRO A 89 1.67 -9.38 2.79
C PRO A 89 1.82 -8.05 2.05
N ILE A 90 1.80 -6.96 2.81
CA ILE A 90 2.10 -5.62 2.29
C ILE A 90 3.62 -5.61 2.06
N HIS A 91 4.04 -6.12 0.91
CA HIS A 91 5.32 -5.72 0.35
C HIS A 91 5.23 -4.21 0.12
N PRO A 92 6.18 -3.39 0.62
CA PRO A 92 6.26 -2.00 0.20
C PRO A 92 6.32 -2.00 -1.33
N GLU A 93 5.30 -1.40 -1.96
CA GLU A 93 5.09 -1.44 -3.42
C GLU A 93 6.32 -0.76 -4.06
N ARG A 94 7.27 -1.57 -4.53
CA ARG A 94 8.46 -1.10 -5.24
C ARG A 94 7.98 -0.18 -6.37
N ALA A 95 8.59 1.00 -6.49
CA ALA A 95 8.29 1.90 -7.59
C ALA A 95 8.45 1.15 -8.93
N PRO A 96 7.48 1.24 -9.84
CA PRO A 96 7.47 0.41 -11.05
C PRO A 96 8.67 0.73 -11.94
N GLU A 97 9.31 -0.29 -12.48
CA GLU A 97 10.47 -0.14 -13.38
C GLU A 97 10.04 0.39 -14.76
N SER A 98 10.96 0.97 -15.53
CA SER A 98 10.64 1.60 -16.84
C SER A 98 10.00 0.64 -17.85
N ASN A 99 10.40 -0.64 -17.83
CA ASN A 99 9.83 -1.70 -18.66
C ASN A 99 8.39 -2.05 -18.24
N GLU A 100 8.09 -2.02 -16.94
CA GLU A 100 6.75 -2.25 -16.39
C GLU A 100 5.80 -1.13 -16.75
N ARG A 101 6.28 0.12 -16.73
CA ARG A 101 5.52 1.29 -17.19
C ARG A 101 5.20 1.21 -18.67
N LEU A 102 6.16 0.83 -19.50
CA LEU A 102 5.96 0.66 -20.93
C LEU A 102 4.95 -0.47 -21.22
N GLY A 103 5.10 -1.61 -20.53
CA GLY A 103 4.16 -2.72 -20.62
C GLY A 103 2.75 -2.31 -20.20
N ALA A 104 2.61 -1.64 -19.06
CA ALA A 104 1.34 -1.14 -18.57
C ALA A 104 0.67 -0.15 -19.54
N ALA A 105 1.44 0.80 -20.09
CA ALA A 105 0.94 1.75 -21.07
C ALA A 105 0.43 1.07 -22.35
N ALA A 106 1.11 0.03 -22.82
CA ALA A 106 0.67 -0.76 -23.96
C ALA A 106 -0.75 -1.32 -23.75
N ALA A 107 -1.09 -1.78 -22.55
CA ALA A 107 -2.43 -2.30 -22.24
C ALA A 107 -3.57 -1.35 -22.65
N HIS A 108 -3.35 -0.05 -22.49
CA HIS A 108 -4.33 0.98 -22.80
C HIS A 108 -4.41 1.27 -24.30
N PHE A 109 -3.27 1.29 -24.99
CA PHE A 109 -3.22 1.61 -26.43
C PHE A 109 -3.74 0.49 -27.33
N LEU A 110 -3.82 -0.75 -26.84
CA LEU A 110 -4.28 -1.87 -27.68
C LEU A 110 -5.75 -1.76 -28.12
N LEU A 111 -6.54 -0.88 -27.50
CA LEU A 111 -7.86 -0.50 -28.03
C LEU A 111 -7.76 0.07 -29.46
N LEU A 112 -6.69 0.78 -29.80
CA LEU A 112 -6.50 1.43 -31.10
C LEU A 112 -6.09 0.45 -32.21
N VAL A 113 -5.63 -0.75 -31.86
CA VAL A 113 -5.07 -1.74 -32.80
C VAL A 113 -6.13 -2.77 -33.25
N GLY A 114 -7.37 -2.65 -32.76
CA GLY A 114 -8.51 -3.46 -33.24
C GLY A 114 -8.67 -4.84 -32.59
N ILE A 115 -7.81 -5.20 -31.64
CA ILE A 115 -7.97 -6.41 -30.82
C ILE A 115 -8.00 -6.01 -29.33
N PRO A 116 -9.06 -5.31 -28.88
CA PRO A 116 -9.07 -4.69 -27.57
C PRO A 116 -8.84 -5.74 -26.48
N ILE A 117 -9.73 -6.72 -26.33
CA ILE A 117 -9.73 -7.67 -25.20
C ILE A 117 -8.45 -8.53 -25.11
N VAL A 118 -7.94 -9.00 -26.25
CA VAL A 118 -6.79 -9.93 -26.28
C VAL A 118 -5.52 -9.26 -25.80
N GLY A 119 -5.36 -7.96 -26.05
CA GLY A 119 -4.18 -7.21 -25.70
C GLY A 119 -3.83 -7.19 -24.21
N PRO A 120 -4.69 -6.60 -23.35
CA PRO A 120 -4.50 -6.62 -21.91
C PRO A 120 -4.51 -8.05 -21.35
N LEU A 121 -5.21 -8.99 -21.98
CA LEU A 121 -5.20 -10.39 -21.54
C LEU A 121 -3.83 -11.03 -21.73
N ILE A 122 -3.17 -10.84 -22.89
CA ILE A 122 -1.79 -11.28 -23.11
C ILE A 122 -0.88 -10.64 -22.06
N LEU A 123 -1.04 -9.34 -21.81
CA LEU A 123 -0.23 -8.63 -20.83
C LEU A 123 -0.45 -9.16 -19.41
N LEU A 124 -1.69 -9.50 -19.03
CA LEU A 124 -2.02 -10.15 -17.76
C LEU A 124 -1.35 -11.52 -17.61
N LEU A 125 -1.35 -12.31 -18.69
CA LEU A 125 -0.78 -13.66 -18.71
C LEU A 125 0.75 -13.68 -18.75
N THR A 126 1.36 -12.57 -19.17
CA THR A 126 2.81 -12.40 -19.27
C THR A 126 3.31 -11.50 -18.13
N GLY A 127 3.31 -10.18 -18.33
CA GLY A 127 3.80 -9.18 -17.36
C GLY A 127 2.96 -9.07 -16.09
N GLY A 128 1.68 -9.42 -16.11
CA GLY A 128 0.80 -9.39 -14.94
C GLY A 128 1.12 -10.46 -13.88
N LYS A 129 1.85 -11.51 -14.25
CA LYS A 129 2.33 -12.54 -13.31
C LYS A 129 3.60 -12.10 -12.57
N THR A 130 4.39 -11.23 -13.19
CA THR A 130 5.67 -10.76 -12.65
C THR A 130 5.55 -9.41 -11.95
N SER A 131 4.60 -8.56 -12.36
CA SER A 131 4.45 -7.21 -11.83
C SER A 131 3.02 -6.92 -11.35
N PRO A 132 2.83 -6.54 -10.07
CA PRO A 132 1.52 -6.13 -9.57
C PRO A 132 1.04 -4.83 -10.23
N TYR A 133 1.96 -3.95 -10.65
CA TYR A 133 1.64 -2.71 -11.35
C TYR A 133 1.04 -2.98 -12.74
N ILE A 134 1.71 -3.82 -13.54
CA ILE A 134 1.20 -4.25 -14.86
C ILE A 134 -0.16 -4.92 -14.70
N ARG A 135 -0.31 -5.80 -13.70
CA ARG A 135 -1.58 -6.49 -13.44
C ARG A 135 -2.72 -5.50 -13.15
N LYS A 136 -2.49 -4.50 -12.29
CA LYS A 136 -3.51 -3.48 -11.97
C LYS A 136 -3.94 -2.69 -13.23
N GLN A 137 -3.00 -2.20 -14.01
CA GLN A 137 -3.29 -1.39 -15.22
C GLN A 137 -3.96 -2.23 -16.32
N ALA A 138 -3.50 -3.46 -16.52
CA ALA A 138 -4.06 -4.36 -17.50
C ALA A 138 -5.50 -4.80 -17.14
N LEU A 139 -5.82 -5.01 -15.86
CA LEU A 139 -7.19 -5.28 -15.42
C LEU A 139 -8.11 -4.07 -15.65
N GLU A 140 -7.63 -2.86 -15.39
CA GLU A 140 -8.40 -1.64 -15.58
C GLU A 140 -8.67 -1.38 -17.07
N ALA A 141 -7.66 -1.56 -17.94
CA ALA A 141 -7.81 -1.52 -19.39
C ALA A 141 -8.75 -2.61 -19.92
N LEU A 142 -8.66 -3.84 -19.41
CA LEU A 142 -9.51 -4.95 -19.82
C LEU A 142 -10.98 -4.69 -19.51
N ASN A 143 -11.29 -4.27 -18.27
CA ASN A 143 -12.65 -3.95 -17.86
C ASN A 143 -13.24 -2.80 -18.70
N PHE A 144 -12.43 -1.78 -19.00
CA PHE A 144 -12.84 -0.69 -19.89
C PHE A 144 -13.17 -1.17 -21.30
N GLN A 145 -12.27 -1.96 -21.89
CA GLN A 145 -12.45 -2.48 -23.23
C GLN A 145 -13.65 -3.42 -23.34
N ILE A 146 -13.92 -4.26 -22.34
CA ILE A 146 -15.14 -5.07 -22.30
C ILE A 146 -16.38 -4.17 -22.23
N THR A 147 -16.34 -3.11 -21.42
CA THR A 147 -17.45 -2.15 -21.30
C THR A 147 -17.74 -1.46 -22.63
N VAL A 148 -16.73 -0.91 -23.31
CA VAL A 148 -16.87 -0.21 -24.60
C VAL A 148 -17.28 -1.18 -25.71
N THR A 149 -16.71 -2.38 -25.73
CA THR A 149 -17.05 -3.41 -26.72
C THR A 149 -18.49 -3.88 -26.55
N GLY A 150 -18.90 -4.17 -25.32
CA GLY A 150 -20.29 -4.53 -25.00
C GLY A 150 -21.27 -3.43 -25.39
N ALA A 151 -20.99 -2.18 -25.03
CA ALA A 151 -21.80 -1.04 -25.44
C ALA A 151 -21.89 -0.91 -26.97
N SER A 152 -20.78 -1.14 -27.69
CA SER A 152 -20.73 -1.07 -29.15
C SER A 152 -21.57 -2.15 -29.83
N VAL A 153 -21.75 -3.32 -29.20
CA VAL A 153 -22.61 -4.41 -29.71
C VAL A 153 -24.08 -4.16 -29.38
N LEU A 154 -24.39 -3.58 -28.22
CA LEU A 154 -25.77 -3.40 -27.73
C LEU A 154 -26.44 -2.10 -28.24
N LEU A 155 -25.71 -0.99 -28.35
CA LEU A 155 -26.31 0.30 -28.72
C LEU A 155 -26.95 0.33 -30.13
N PRO A 156 -26.40 -0.35 -31.16
CA PRO A 156 -26.96 -0.34 -32.51
C PRO A 156 -28.39 -0.87 -32.64
N PHE A 157 -28.93 -1.58 -31.64
CA PHE A 157 -30.34 -2.00 -31.63
C PHE A 157 -31.33 -0.82 -31.55
N THR A 158 -30.85 0.39 -31.30
CA THR A 158 -31.66 1.62 -31.26
C THR A 158 -31.06 2.69 -32.19
N ILE A 159 -31.91 3.53 -32.79
CA ILE A 159 -31.45 4.65 -33.64
C ILE A 159 -30.56 5.62 -32.83
N ILE A 160 -30.95 5.92 -31.59
CA ILE A 160 -30.20 6.79 -30.69
C ILE A 160 -28.80 6.21 -30.42
N GLY A 161 -28.71 4.90 -30.17
CA GLY A 161 -27.44 4.25 -29.90
C GLY A 161 -26.49 4.27 -31.10
N VAL A 162 -27.00 4.11 -32.33
CA VAL A 162 -26.18 4.26 -33.56
C VAL A 162 -25.57 5.66 -33.66
N VAL A 163 -26.36 6.70 -33.37
CA VAL A 163 -25.89 8.10 -33.41
C VAL A 163 -24.86 8.38 -32.30
N LEU A 164 -25.02 7.77 -31.12
CA LEU A 164 -24.14 7.98 -29.97
C LEU A 164 -22.79 7.24 -30.11
N LEU A 165 -22.77 6.14 -30.85
CA LEU A 165 -21.60 5.27 -31.01
C LEU A 165 -20.30 5.98 -31.46
N PRO A 166 -20.28 6.87 -32.48
CA PRO A 166 -19.05 7.60 -32.83
C PRO A 166 -18.53 8.47 -31.68
N PHE A 167 -19.40 9.11 -30.90
CA PHE A 167 -18.98 9.92 -29.75
C PHE A 167 -18.37 9.07 -28.64
N ILE A 168 -18.94 7.88 -28.39
CA ILE A 168 -18.39 6.91 -27.43
C ILE A 168 -17.01 6.46 -27.87
N TRP A 169 -16.79 6.16 -29.15
CA TRP A 169 -15.48 5.75 -29.65
C TRP A 169 -14.44 6.86 -29.53
N VAL A 170 -14.80 8.11 -29.83
CA VAL A 170 -13.91 9.26 -29.61
C VAL A 170 -13.55 9.39 -28.13
N ALA A 171 -14.54 9.37 -27.23
CA ALA A 171 -14.30 9.41 -25.80
C ALA A 171 -13.42 8.24 -25.34
N ALA A 172 -13.63 7.04 -25.89
CA ALA A 172 -12.88 5.86 -25.53
C ALA A 172 -11.41 5.92 -25.96
N VAL A 173 -11.14 6.45 -27.16
CA VAL A 173 -9.77 6.70 -27.63
C VAL A 173 -9.08 7.73 -26.74
N VAL A 174 -9.74 8.84 -26.42
CA VAL A 174 -9.19 9.87 -25.53
C VAL A 174 -8.83 9.28 -24.17
N LEU A 175 -9.76 8.56 -23.54
CA LEU A 175 -9.52 7.92 -22.25
C LEU A 175 -8.42 6.87 -22.32
N ALA A 176 -8.31 6.13 -23.42
CA ALA A 176 -7.23 5.17 -23.64
C ALA A 176 -5.86 5.85 -23.73
N ILE A 177 -5.78 7.00 -24.42
CA ILE A 177 -4.55 7.79 -24.49
C ILE A 177 -4.16 8.31 -23.10
N VAL A 178 -5.12 8.89 -22.37
CA VAL A 178 -4.87 9.39 -21.00
C VAL A 178 -4.43 8.26 -20.07
N GLY A 179 -5.06 7.09 -20.15
CA GLY A 179 -4.66 5.91 -19.38
C GLY A 179 -3.25 5.44 -19.72
N GLY A 180 -2.91 5.37 -21.01
CA GLY A 180 -1.57 5.02 -21.45
C GLY A 180 -0.50 6.00 -20.98
N ILE A 181 -0.74 7.32 -21.11
CA ILE A 181 0.17 8.37 -20.63
C ILE A 181 0.33 8.29 -19.10
N SER A 182 -0.76 8.14 -18.37
CA SER A 182 -0.74 8.02 -16.91
C SER A 182 0.05 6.80 -16.45
N ALA A 183 -0.07 5.67 -17.14
CA ALA A 183 0.70 4.46 -16.85
C ALA A 183 2.22 4.65 -17.07
N LEU A 184 2.64 5.56 -17.96
CA LEU A 184 4.06 5.91 -18.15
C LEU A 184 4.61 6.77 -17.00
N THR A 185 3.77 7.56 -16.34
CA THR A 185 4.17 8.50 -15.27
C THR A 185 3.89 7.98 -13.85
N GLU A 186 3.77 6.66 -13.67
CA GLU A 186 3.44 5.99 -12.38
C GLU A 186 2.02 6.30 -11.85
N GLY A 187 1.13 6.85 -12.67
CA GLY A 187 -0.22 7.21 -12.27
C GLY A 187 -1.14 5.99 -12.17
N ALA A 188 -1.89 5.89 -11.06
CA ALA A 188 -2.99 4.93 -10.93
C ALA A 188 -4.23 5.45 -11.67
N PHE A 189 -4.24 5.35 -13.00
CA PHE A 189 -5.38 5.75 -13.80
C PHE A 189 -6.55 4.79 -13.60
N ARG A 190 -7.77 5.35 -13.55
CA ARG A 190 -9.01 4.59 -13.45
C ARG A 190 -9.97 5.11 -14.50
N TYR A 191 -10.52 4.22 -15.30
CA TYR A 191 -11.43 4.64 -16.36
C TYR A 191 -12.78 5.06 -15.75
N PRO A 192 -13.30 6.25 -16.08
CA PRO A 192 -14.67 6.59 -15.74
C PRO A 192 -15.64 5.68 -16.51
N LEU A 193 -16.81 5.43 -15.92
CA LEU A 193 -17.90 4.67 -16.56
C LEU A 193 -17.53 3.21 -16.95
N THR A 194 -16.69 2.55 -16.15
CA THR A 194 -16.32 1.14 -16.35
C THR A 194 -17.07 0.17 -15.48
N ILE A 195 -17.46 -0.97 -16.08
CA ILE A 195 -17.98 -2.11 -15.34
C ILE A 195 -16.81 -3.03 -14.98
N ARG A 196 -16.56 -3.22 -13.68
CA ARG A 196 -15.48 -4.06 -13.17
C ARG A 196 -15.92 -5.50 -13.01
N LEU A 197 -15.75 -6.27 -14.07
CA LEU A 197 -16.09 -7.69 -14.13
C LEU A 197 -14.94 -8.57 -13.63
N VAL A 198 -13.70 -8.17 -13.92
CA VAL A 198 -12.48 -8.93 -13.60
C VAL A 198 -11.71 -8.26 -12.46
N LYS A 199 -11.27 -9.04 -11.46
CA LYS A 199 -10.54 -8.63 -10.23
C LYS A 199 -9.23 -9.41 -10.06
#